data_AF-A0AA42BKZ7-F1
#
_entry.id   AF-A0AA42BKZ7-F1
#
_cell.length_a   1.000
_cell.length_b   1.000
_cell.length_c   1.000
_cell.angle_alpha   90.00
_cell.angle_beta   90.00
_cell.angle_gamma   90.00
#
_symmetry.space_group_name_H-M   'P 1'
#
loop_
_entity.id
_entity.type
_entity.pdbx_description
1 polymer ?
#
loop_
_entity_poly.entity_id
_entity_poly.type
_entity_poly.pdbx_seq_one_letter_code
_entity_poly.pdbx_strand_id
1 'polypeptide(L)'
;MFNHDRIATMHTFCHVEDSTVERKNARAVLRNEEGEILLSVPDSWTDAQIKTALELANRAYAKGVEFGKALKALEIEARLSI
;
A
#
# COMPACT_ATOMS: atom_id res chain seq x y z
N MET A 1 16.94 10.78 17.46
CA MET A 1 16.30 11.09 16.16
C MET A 1 15.84 9.78 15.57
N PHE A 2 14.56 9.44 15.72
CA PHE A 2 13.99 8.26 15.09
C PHE A 2 13.83 8.58 13.61
N ASN A 3 14.75 8.08 12.79
CA ASN A 3 14.54 8.01 11.34
C ASN A 3 13.32 7.11 11.14
N HIS A 4 12.17 7.75 10.96
CA HIS A 4 11.04 7.17 10.26
C HIS A 4 11.55 6.85 8.85
N ASP A 5 12.24 5.72 8.69
CA ASP A 5 12.13 4.92 7.47
C ASP A 5 10.64 4.61 7.38
N ARG A 6 9.92 5.51 6.72
CA ARG A 6 8.49 5.43 6.48
C ARG A 6 8.30 4.15 5.69
N ILE A 7 8.00 3.05 6.40
CA ILE A 7 7.24 1.93 5.87
C ILE A 7 6.12 2.61 5.09
N ALA A 8 6.17 2.48 3.77
CA ALA A 8 5.23 3.11 2.88
C ALA A 8 3.82 2.88 3.40
N THR A 9 3.20 3.93 3.92
CA THR A 9 1.80 3.91 4.28
C THR A 9 1.03 4.00 2.97
N MET A 10 0.97 2.88 2.23
CA MET A 10 0.04 2.75 1.12
C MET A 10 -1.36 2.80 1.71
N HIS A 11 -1.99 3.97 1.62
CA HIS A 11 -3.34 4.20 2.12
C HIS A 11 -4.43 3.72 1.15
N THR A 12 -4.04 3.33 -0.07
CA THR A 12 -4.97 3.03 -1.16
C THR A 12 -4.44 1.85 -1.98
N PHE A 13 -5.36 1.02 -2.44
CA PHE A 13 -5.08 -0.04 -3.42
C PHE A 13 -4.63 0.60 -4.75
N CYS A 14 -3.56 0.11 -5.36
CA CYS A 14 -3.09 0.63 -6.65
C CYS A 14 -2.65 -0.51 -7.57
N HIS A 15 -3.08 -0.49 -8.83
CA HIS A 15 -2.66 -1.50 -9.80
C HIS A 15 -1.20 -1.27 -10.22
N VAL A 16 -0.47 -2.37 -10.41
CA VAL A 16 0.93 -2.33 -10.85
C VAL A 16 1.07 -1.67 -12.23
N GLU A 17 0.05 -1.77 -13.08
CA GLU A 17 0.03 -1.20 -14.43
C GLU A 17 -0.07 0.33 -14.41
N ASP A 18 -0.74 0.90 -13.40
CA ASP A 18 -0.88 2.35 -13.20
C ASP A 18 0.28 2.94 -12.39
N SER A 19 1.32 2.13 -12.15
CA SER A 19 2.46 2.49 -11.31
C SER A 19 3.73 2.71 -12.13
N THR A 20 4.44 3.80 -11.86
CA THR A 20 5.74 4.10 -12.48
C THR A 20 6.87 4.09 -11.45
N VAL A 21 7.99 3.43 -11.79
CA VAL A 21 9.21 3.43 -10.97
C VAL A 21 10.16 4.53 -11.47
N GLU A 22 10.44 5.51 -10.63
CA GLU A 22 11.44 6.55 -10.88
C GLU A 22 12.67 6.32 -10.01
N ARG A 23 13.87 6.36 -10.62
CA ARG A 23 15.14 6.18 -9.89
C ARG A 23 15.90 7.51 -9.84
N LYS A 24 16.09 8.06 -8.64
CA LYS A 24 16.79 9.33 -8.43
C LYS A 24 17.48 9.35 -7.07
N ASN A 25 18.68 9.94 -6.99
CA ASN A 25 19.42 10.15 -5.75
C ASN A 25 19.58 8.86 -4.89
N ALA A 26 20.01 7.75 -5.50
CA ALA A 26 20.19 6.45 -4.84
C ALA A 26 18.91 5.83 -4.23
N ARG A 27 17.73 6.27 -4.69
CA ARG A 27 16.44 5.68 -4.31
C ARG A 27 15.60 5.34 -5.53
N ALA A 28 14.81 4.27 -5.42
CA ALA A 28 13.72 3.96 -6.33
C ALA A 28 12.39 4.34 -5.67
N VAL A 29 11.60 5.14 -6.38
CA VAL A 29 10.31 5.67 -5.92
C VAL A 29 9.23 5.15 -6.85
N LEU A 30 8.26 4.44 -6.28
CA LEU A 30 7.07 4.01 -6.99
C LEU A 30 5.99 5.08 -6.83
N ARG A 31 5.41 5.54 -7.95
CA ARG A 31 4.31 6.50 -7.96
C ARG A 31 3.10 5.97 -8.70
N ASN A 32 1.91 6.42 -8.32
CA ASN A 32 0.67 6.18 -9.08
C ASN A 32 0.55 7.17 -10.26
N GLU A 33 -0.51 7.01 -11.04
CA GLU A 33 -0.87 7.88 -12.17
C GLU A 33 -1.06 9.36 -11.78
N GLU A 34 -1.45 9.63 -10.53
CA GLU A 34 -1.64 10.99 -9.98
C GLU A 34 -0.31 11.62 -9.52
N GLY A 35 0.80 10.88 -9.59
CA GLY A 35 2.13 11.32 -9.16
C GLY A 35 2.37 11.22 -7.64
N GLU A 36 1.46 10.60 -6.89
CA GLU A 36 1.62 10.34 -5.47
C GLU A 36 2.62 9.21 -5.21
N ILE A 37 3.39 9.32 -4.13
CA ILE A 37 4.40 8.33 -3.76
C ILE A 37 3.73 7.16 -3.05
N LEU A 38 3.75 6.00 -3.69
CA LEU A 38 3.27 4.74 -3.12
C LEU A 38 4.34 4.07 -2.26
N LEU A 39 5.59 4.01 -2.75
CA LEU A 39 6.69 3.32 -2.09
C LEU A 39 8.02 4.04 -2.36
N SER A 40 8.92 4.11 -1.37
CA SER A 40 10.29 4.61 -1.56
C SER A 40 11.29 3.66 -0.94
N VAL A 41 12.12 3.04 -1.78
CA VAL A 41 13.11 2.02 -1.40
C VAL A 41 14.51 2.41 -1.90
N PRO A 42 15.58 1.75 -1.43
CA PRO A 42 16.92 1.92 -2.00
C PRO A 42 16.94 1.61 -3.51
N ASP A 43 17.85 2.25 -4.26
CA ASP A 43 18.00 1.99 -5.70
C ASP A 43 18.51 0.58 -6.03
N SER A 44 19.05 -0.14 -5.05
CA SER A 44 19.51 -1.52 -5.21
C SER A 44 18.36 -2.50 -5.44
N TRP A 45 17.12 -2.11 -5.13
CA TRP A 45 15.95 -2.94 -5.38
C TRP A 45 15.65 -3.00 -6.87
N THR A 46 15.39 -4.20 -7.36
CA THR A 46 14.94 -4.44 -8.73
C THR A 46 13.47 -4.05 -8.88
N ASP A 47 13.06 -3.72 -10.10
CA ASP A 47 11.67 -3.40 -10.42
C ASP A 47 10.73 -4.56 -10.02
N ALA A 48 11.18 -5.81 -10.17
CA ALA A 48 10.43 -6.99 -9.74
C ALA A 48 10.18 -6.99 -8.21
N GLN A 49 11.19 -6.68 -7.41
CA GLN A 49 11.04 -6.59 -5.94
C GLN A 49 10.09 -5.45 -5.54
N ILE A 50 10.16 -4.32 -6.23
CA ILE A 50 9.26 -3.17 -6.01
C ILE A 50 7.81 -3.56 -6.33
N LYS A 51 7.59 -4.26 -7.45
CA LYS A 51 6.27 -4.77 -7.82
C LYS A 51 5.73 -5.78 -6.81
N THR A 52 6.54 -6.74 -6.38
CA THR A 52 6.14 -7.70 -5.33
C THR A 52 5.80 -6.98 -4.03
N ALA A 53 6.54 -5.94 -3.64
CA ALA A 53 6.22 -5.16 -2.46
C ALA A 53 4.87 -4.43 -2.58
N LEU A 54 4.57 -3.88 -3.77
CA LEU A 54 3.26 -3.29 -4.08
C LEU A 54 2.13 -4.33 -3.98
N GLU A 55 2.31 -5.51 -4.57
CA GLU A 55 1.32 -6.60 -4.50
C GLU A 55 1.04 -7.05 -3.06
N LEU A 56 2.09 -7.16 -2.25
CA LEU A 56 1.97 -7.51 -0.83
C LEU A 56 1.20 -6.43 -0.06
N ALA A 57 1.48 -5.15 -0.31
CA ALA A 57 0.77 -4.03 0.29
C ALA A 57 -0.72 -4.04 -0.09
N ASN A 58 -1.02 -4.23 -1.39
CA ASN A 58 -2.40 -4.35 -1.88
C ASN A 58 -3.16 -5.50 -1.22
N ARG A 59 -2.51 -6.66 -1.07
CA ARG A 59 -3.12 -7.83 -0.41
C ARG A 59 -3.41 -7.58 1.06
N ALA A 60 -2.50 -6.91 1.77
CA ALA A 60 -2.70 -6.53 3.16
C ALA A 60 -3.87 -5.54 3.30
N TYR A 61 -3.94 -4.53 2.43
CA TYR A 61 -5.04 -3.58 2.38
C TYR A 61 -6.38 -4.26 2.14
N ALA A 62 -6.47 -5.14 1.13
CA ALA A 62 -7.69 -5.88 0.80
C ALA A 62 -8.21 -6.69 2.01
N LYS A 63 -7.32 -7.42 2.70
CA LYS A 63 -7.68 -8.16 3.92
C LYS A 63 -8.19 -7.24 5.03
N GLY A 64 -7.56 -6.07 5.21
CA GLY A 64 -8.01 -5.08 6.18
C GLY A 64 -9.42 -4.55 5.86
N VAL A 65 -9.72 -4.32 4.58
CA VAL A 65 -11.05 -3.90 4.11
C VAL A 65 -12.09 -4.99 4.37
N GLU A 66 -11.79 -6.26 4.04
CA GLU A 66 -12.70 -7.38 4.31
C GLU A 66 -13.00 -7.52 5.81
N PHE A 67 -11.95 -7.47 6.63
CA PHE A 67 -12.09 -7.50 8.09
C PHE A 67 -12.95 -6.33 8.60
N GLY A 68 -12.68 -5.10 8.14
CA GLY A 68 -13.46 -3.92 8.51
C GLY A 68 -14.92 -3.99 8.09
N LYS A 69 -15.22 -4.56 6.92
CA LYS A 69 -16.61 -4.81 6.47
C LYS A 69 -17.32 -5.83 7.36
N ALA A 70 -16.65 -6.93 7.71
CA ALA A 70 -17.21 -7.94 8.60
C ALA A 70 -17.48 -7.37 10.00
N LEU A 71 -16.56 -6.58 10.55
CA LEU A 71 -16.73 -5.91 11.84
C LEU A 71 -17.94 -4.96 11.81
N LYS A 72 -18.05 -4.12 10.77
CA LYS A 72 -19.19 -3.21 10.61
C LYS A 72 -20.52 -3.97 10.55
N ALA A 73 -20.58 -5.09 9.83
CA ALA A 73 -21.79 -5.91 9.75
C ALA A 73 -22.19 -6.43 11.14
N LEU A 74 -21.24 -7.01 11.88
CA LEU A 74 -21.47 -7.50 13.25
C LEU A 74 -21.92 -6.39 14.19
N GLU A 75 -21.32 -5.20 14.12
CA GLU A 75 -21.72 -4.07 14.95
C GLU A 75 -23.14 -3.57 14.61
N ILE A 76 -23.51 -3.57 13.33
CA ILE A 76 -24.86 -3.20 12.89
C ILE A 76 -25.88 -4.23 13.38
N GLU A 77 -25.63 -5.52 13.20
CA GLU A 77 -26.49 -6.62 13.67
C GLU A 77 -26.68 -6.54 15.20
N ALA A 78 -25.58 -6.43 15.95
CA ALA A 78 -25.61 -6.31 17.40
C ALA A 78 -26.41 -5.10 17.91
N ARG A 79 -26.45 -3.99 17.14
CA ARG A 79 -27.20 -2.78 17.51
C ARG A 79 -28.65 -2.78 17.06
N LEU A 80 -28.97 -3.48 15.98
CA LEU A 80 -30.34 -3.65 15.51
C LEU A 80 -31.07 -4.80 16.22
N SER A 81 -30.38 -5.57 17.08
CA SER A 81 -30.93 -6.72 17.81
C SER A 81 -31.54 -7.78 16.88
N ILE A 82 -30.90 -8.00 15.73
CA ILE A 82 -31.23 -9.05 14.75
C ILE A 82 -30.19 -10.15 14.85
#